data_AF-X0SBH8-F1
#
_entry.id   AF-X0SBH8-F1
#
_cell.length_a   1.000
_cell.length_b   1.000
_cell.length_c   1.000
_cell.angle_alpha   90.00
_cell.angle_beta   90.00
_cell.angle_gamma   90.00
#
_symmetry.space_group_name_H-M   'P 1'
#
loop_
_entity.id
_entity.type
_entity.pdbx_description
1 polymer ?
#
loop_
_entity_poly.entity_id
_entity_poly.type
_entity_poly.pdbx_seq_one_letter_code
_entity_poly.pdbx_strand_id
1 'polypeptide(L)'
;MNNNQKIVLSIFIPIILFFITLMIANSVGIKVITHSDIYYDSTTKTFESEGWGSYKTYTHHPFDLEKTWYVWLLFLIFVCIFEYKLFG
;
A
#
# COMPACT_ATOMS: atom_id res chain seq x y z
N MET A 1 -25.37 -4.31 25.28
CA MET A 1 -24.26 -5.25 24.98
C MET A 1 -23.53 -5.55 26.28
N ASN A 2 -23.28 -6.82 26.58
CA ASN A 2 -22.58 -7.20 27.82
C ASN A 2 -21.10 -6.76 27.74
N ASN A 3 -20.45 -6.50 28.88
CA ASN A 3 -19.06 -6.02 28.95
C ASN A 3 -18.10 -6.99 28.23
N ASN A 4 -18.33 -8.30 28.36
CA ASN A 4 -17.54 -9.31 27.66
C ASN A 4 -17.70 -9.23 26.14
N GLN A 5 -18.91 -8.94 25.64
CA GLN A 5 -19.16 -8.77 24.22
C GLN A 5 -18.53 -7.47 23.67
N LYS A 6 -18.52 -6.40 24.47
CA LYS A 6 -17.81 -5.15 24.13
C LYS A 6 -16.31 -5.42 23.92
N ILE A 7 -15.67 -6.15 24.84
CA ILE A 7 -14.24 -6.47 24.72
C ILE A 7 -13.95 -7.29 23.47
N VAL A 8 -14.73 -8.34 23.20
CA VAL A 8 -14.55 -9.19 22.01
C VAL A 8 -14.69 -8.37 20.73
N LEU A 9 -15.69 -7.49 20.66
CA LEU A 9 -15.94 -6.65 19.50
C LEU A 9 -14.84 -5.60 19.30
N SER A 10 -14.31 -5.04 20.38
CA SER A 10 -13.20 -4.09 20.37
C SER A 10 -11.90 -4.67 19.82
N ILE A 11 -11.70 -5.98 19.94
CA ILE A 11 -10.50 -6.65 19.41
C ILE A 11 -10.75 -7.09 17.97
N PHE A 12 -11.94 -7.61 17.69
CA PHE A 12 -12.26 -8.19 16.39
C PHE A 12 -12.34 -7.15 15.26
N ILE A 13 -12.88 -5.97 15.54
CA ILE A 13 -13.06 -4.92 14.51
C ILE A 13 -11.73 -4.32 14.03
N PRO A 14 -10.78 -3.95 14.90
CA PRO A 14 -9.46 -3.52 14.47
C PRO A 14 -8.74 -4.58 13.63
N ILE A 15 -8.89 -5.86 13.97
CA ILE A 15 -8.28 -6.96 13.21
C ILE A 15 -8.85 -7.04 11.79
N ILE A 16 -10.18 -6.98 11.63
CA ILE A 16 -10.81 -6.97 10.31
C ILE A 16 -10.39 -5.75 9.50
N LEU A 17 -10.44 -4.56 10.13
CA LEU A 17 -10.02 -3.32 9.48
C LEU A 17 -8.56 -3.39 9.03
N PHE A 18 -7.68 -4.00 9.83
CA PHE A 18 -6.28 -4.18 9.47
C PHE A 18 -6.10 -5.01 8.19
N PHE A 19 -6.83 -6.12 8.04
CA PHE A 19 -6.78 -6.92 6.81
C PHE A 19 -7.33 -6.17 5.57
N ILE A 20 -8.39 -5.38 5.75
CA ILE A 20 -8.93 -4.51 4.67
C ILE A 20 -7.89 -3.47 4.26
N THR A 21 -7.28 -2.79 5.23
CA THR A 21 -6.22 -1.79 5.03
C THR A 21 -5.00 -2.41 4.33
N LEU A 22 -4.58 -3.62 4.71
CA LEU A 22 -3.52 -4.38 4.04
C LEU A 22 -3.85 -4.69 2.58
N MET A 23 -5.08 -5.11 2.29
CA MET A 23 -5.52 -5.38 0.92
C MET A 23 -5.46 -4.12 0.05
N ILE A 24 -5.90 -2.98 0.59
CA ILE A 24 -5.84 -1.69 -0.11
C ILE A 24 -4.38 -1.25 -0.31
N ALA A 25 -3.55 -1.31 0.74
CA ALA A 25 -2.13 -0.96 0.65
C ALA A 25 -1.39 -1.81 -0.40
N ASN A 26 -1.71 -3.10 -0.48
CA ASN A 26 -1.16 -4.01 -1.48
C ASN A 26 -1.57 -3.67 -2.92
N SER A 27 -2.80 -3.14 -3.10
CA SER A 27 -3.32 -2.69 -4.39
C SER A 27 -2.72 -1.33 -4.82
N VAL A 28 -2.50 -0.43 -3.86
CA VAL A 28 -1.96 0.92 -4.11
C VAL A 28 -0.45 0.91 -4.32
N GLY A 29 0.28 -0.04 -3.72
CA GLY A 29 1.73 -0.15 -3.80
C GLY A 29 2.31 -0.40 -5.20
N ILE A 30 1.46 -0.53 -6.24
CA ILE A 30 1.88 -0.69 -7.63
C ILE A 30 2.82 0.46 -8.02
N LYS A 31 4.09 0.11 -8.27
CA LYS A 31 5.10 1.04 -8.77
C LYS A 31 5.39 0.67 -10.22
N VAL A 32 5.07 1.57 -11.15
CA VAL A 32 5.54 1.44 -12.53
C VAL A 32 7.02 1.80 -12.52
N ILE A 33 7.88 0.81 -12.75
CA ILE A 33 9.32 1.03 -12.91
C ILE A 33 9.57 1.18 -14.41
N THR A 34 9.93 2.38 -14.84
CA THR A 34 10.34 2.63 -16.22
C THR A 34 11.83 2.34 -16.32
N HIS A 35 12.20 1.25 -16.99
CA HIS A 35 13.60 1.02 -17.36
C HIS A 35 13.87 1.72 -18.70
N SER A 36 14.84 2.64 -18.71
CA SER A 36 15.42 3.17 -19.94
C SER A 36 16.71 2.42 -20.23
N ASP A 37 16.67 1.45 -21.13
CA ASP A 37 17.89 0.80 -21.59
C ASP A 37 18.61 1.75 -22.55
N ILE A 38 19.68 2.36 -22.06
CA ILE A 38 20.60 3.16 -22.86
C ILE A 38 21.77 2.23 -23.19
N TYR A 39 21.87 1.80 -24.44
CA TYR A 39 23.01 1.02 -24.91
C TYR A 39 23.95 1.89 -25.74
N TYR A 40 25.25 1.71 -25.55
CA TYR A 40 26.28 2.42 -26.27
C TYR A 40 26.67 1.62 -27.52
N ASP A 41 26.38 2.14 -28.70
CA ASP A 41 26.86 1.53 -29.94
C ASP A 41 28.30 1.98 -30.24
N SER A 42 29.23 1.04 -30.14
CA SER A 42 30.65 1.26 -30.44
C SER A 42 30.94 1.51 -31.91
N THR A 43 30.02 1.17 -32.81
CA THR A 43 30.20 1.26 -34.28
C THR A 43 29.93 2.67 -34.78
N THR A 44 28.84 3.27 -34.31
CA THR A 44 28.42 4.65 -34.63
C THR A 44 28.93 5.68 -33.61
N LYS A 45 29.45 5.23 -32.45
CA LYS A 45 29.85 6.06 -31.31
C LYS A 45 28.72 6.94 -30.77
N THR A 46 27.47 6.52 -30.97
CA THR A 46 26.29 7.25 -30.50
C THR A 46 25.56 6.47 -29.43
N PHE A 47 24.93 7.20 -28.51
CA PHE A 47 23.96 6.62 -27.59
C PHE A 47 22.63 6.51 -28.32
N GLU A 48 22.19 5.29 -28.58
CA GLU A 48 20.89 5.02 -29.18
C GLU A 48 19.91 4.59 -28.09
N SER A 49 18.70 5.17 -28.12
CA SER A 49 17.59 4.78 -27.26
C SER A 49 16.62 3.98 -28.11
N GLU A 50 16.74 2.65 -28.06
CA GLU A 50 15.77 1.75 -28.69
C GLU A 50 14.51 1.67 -27.84
N GLY A 51 13.54 2.53 -28.14
CA GLY A 51 12.12 2.31 -27.81
C GLY A 51 11.75 2.41 -26.33
N TRP A 52 10.74 3.22 -26.04
CA TRP A 52 10.14 3.33 -24.72
C TRP A 52 9.30 2.07 -24.41
N GLY A 53 9.94 0.98 -24.02
CA GLY A 53 9.28 -0.23 -23.53
C GLY A 53 8.90 -0.09 -22.06
N SER A 54 7.79 0.59 -21.75
CA SER A 54 7.26 0.58 -20.37
C SER A 54 6.62 -0.78 -20.07
N TYR A 55 7.40 -1.72 -19.53
CA TYR A 55 6.84 -2.95 -18.98
C TYR A 55 6.40 -2.70 -17.52
N LYS A 56 5.16 -3.08 -17.22
CA LYS A 56 4.60 -2.97 -15.87
C LYS A 56 5.17 -4.10 -15.01
N THR A 57 6.25 -3.84 -14.29
CA THR A 57 6.69 -4.75 -13.22
C THR A 57 5.88 -4.43 -11.96
N TYR A 58 5.02 -5.37 -11.56
CA TYR A 58 4.17 -5.23 -10.39
C TYR A 58 4.95 -5.63 -9.12
N THR A 59 5.68 -4.69 -8.50
CA THR A 59 6.26 -4.92 -7.17
C THR A 59 5.20 -4.59 -6.11
N HIS A 60 4.57 -5.64 -5.56
CA HIS A 60 3.56 -5.53 -4.50
C HIS A 60 4.25 -5.43 -3.12
N HIS A 61 4.56 -4.21 -2.69
CA HIS A 61 5.06 -3.97 -1.33
C HIS A 61 3.98 -3.26 -0.48
N PRO A 62 3.18 -4.01 0.30
CA PRO A 62 2.09 -3.45 1.10
C PRO A 62 2.56 -2.56 2.26
N PHE A 63 3.87 -2.54 2.56
CA PHE A 63 4.49 -1.73 3.61
C PHE A 63 5.28 -0.53 3.08
N ASP A 64 5.06 -0.11 1.82
CA ASP A 64 5.62 1.15 1.30
C ASP A 64 4.93 2.33 2.00
N LEU A 65 5.42 2.70 3.18
CA LEU A 65 4.88 3.76 4.03
C LEU A 65 4.77 5.09 3.29
N GLU A 66 5.72 5.41 2.42
CA GLU A 66 5.71 6.64 1.61
C GLU A 66 4.47 6.75 0.73
N LYS A 67 3.97 5.62 0.21
CA LYS A 67 2.77 5.59 -0.65
C LYS A 67 1.50 5.27 0.11
N THR A 68 1.59 4.55 1.22
CA THR A 68 0.42 3.99 1.92
C THR A 68 0.11 4.69 3.24
N TRP A 69 0.88 5.72 3.64
CA TRP A 69 0.70 6.45 4.91
C TRP A 69 -0.75 6.88 5.19
N TYR A 70 -1.47 7.34 4.17
CA TYR A 70 -2.86 7.78 4.32
C TYR A 70 -3.82 6.62 4.68
N VAL A 71 -3.53 5.42 4.19
CA VAL A 71 -4.30 4.19 4.48
C VAL A 71 -4.13 3.81 5.95
N TRP A 72 -2.91 3.93 6.47
CA TRP A 72 -2.59 3.70 7.89
C TRP A 72 -3.17 4.77 8.81
N LEU A 73 -3.15 6.05 8.41
CA LEU A 73 -3.81 7.11 9.19
C LEU A 73 -5.32 6.95 9.24
N LEU A 74 -5.97 6.62 8.11
CA LEU A 74 -7.40 6.33 8.10
C LEU A 74 -7.73 5.14 9.00
N PHE A 75 -6.94 4.07 8.94
CA PHE A 75 -7.08 2.93 9.85
C PHE A 75 -7.04 3.36 11.33
N LEU A 76 -6.05 4.15 11.74
CA LEU A 76 -5.95 4.67 13.11
C LEU A 76 -7.16 5.51 13.49
N ILE A 77 -7.61 6.42 12.63
CA ILE A 77 -8.79 7.25 12.88
C ILE A 77 -10.04 6.38 13.08
N PHE A 78 -10.25 5.37 12.23
CA PHE A 78 -11.38 4.45 12.36
C PHE A 78 -11.33 3.64 13.66
N VAL A 79 -10.16 3.15 14.05
CA VAL A 79 -9.97 2.44 15.32
C VAL A 79 -10.29 3.37 16.50
N CYS A 80 -9.76 4.60 16.50
CA CYS A 80 -10.03 5.58 17.56
C CYS A 80 -11.53 5.94 17.69
N ILE A 81 -12.22 6.18 16.57
CA ILE A 81 -13.67 6.46 16.58
C ILE A 81 -14.45 5.26 17.10
N PHE A 82 -14.04 4.06 16.69
CA PHE A 82 -14.70 2.84 17.10
C PHE A 82 -14.53 2.58 18.60
N GLU A 83 -13.31 2.70 19.12
CA GLU A 83 -13.02 2.59 20.55
C GLU A 83 -13.79 3.64 21.36
N TYR A 84 -13.79 4.90 20.92
CA TYR A 84 -14.57 5.97 21.56
C TYR A 84 -16.06 5.62 21.62
N LYS A 85 -16.63 5.06 20.56
CA LYS A 85 -18.06 4.69 20.54
C LYS A 85 -18.36 3.43 21.38
N LEU A 86 -17.39 2.53 21.55
CA LEU A 86 -17.61 1.30 22.31
C LEU A 86 -17.45 1.48 23.82
N PHE A 87 -16.52 2.35 24.22
CA PHE A 87 -16.13 2.60 25.60
C PHE A 87 -16.55 3.97 26.16
N GLY A 88 -16.91 4.91 25.29
CA GLY A 88 -17.54 6.18 25.66
C GLY A 88 -19.04 6.09 25.92
#